data_AF-A0AA39Y5H6-F1
#
_entry.id   AF-A0AA39Y5H6-F1
#
_cell.length_a   1.000
_cell.length_b   1.000
_cell.length_c   1.000
_cell.angle_alpha   90.00
_cell.angle_beta   90.00
_cell.angle_gamma   90.00
#
_symmetry.space_group_name_H-M   'P 1'
#
loop_
_entity.id
_entity.type
_entity.pdbx_description
1 polymer ?
#
loop_
_entity_poly.entity_id
_entity_poly.type
_entity_poly.pdbx_seq_one_letter_code
_entity_poly.pdbx_strand_id
1 'polypeptide(L)'
;MASDPKFLGNPLLKTQHFIGASRWHQVSETEITGRHQVRVPHQKYTDESRKTVAVKGHSHGSATMWYKKVEGVWKFAGLCPDIRWFEYDYDQVFADTKVHFNEADRVQDTQHH
;
A
#
# COMPACT_ATOMS: atom_id res chain seq x y z
N MET A 1 -0.24 -2.12 -11.05
CA MET A 1 -0.26 -1.26 -9.84
C MET A 1 0.65 -1.78 -8.74
N ALA A 2 0.34 -2.88 -8.02
CA ALA A 2 1.19 -3.31 -6.88
C ALA A 2 2.60 -3.78 -7.30
N SER A 3 2.74 -4.63 -8.31
CA SER A 3 4.03 -5.11 -8.82
C SER A 3 4.77 -4.11 -9.72
N ASP A 4 4.27 -2.88 -9.84
CA ASP A 4 4.87 -1.87 -10.70
C ASP A 4 6.26 -1.45 -10.19
N PRO A 5 7.32 -1.45 -11.04
CA PRO A 5 8.66 -1.02 -10.64
C PRO A 5 8.73 0.44 -10.15
N LYS A 6 7.77 1.28 -10.51
CA LYS A 6 7.64 2.66 -10.00
C LYS A 6 6.87 2.72 -8.67
N PHE A 7 6.49 1.58 -8.10
CA PHE A 7 5.82 1.46 -6.80
C PHE A 7 6.45 0.33 -5.96
N LEU A 8 5.64 -0.59 -5.41
CA LEU A 8 6.14 -1.68 -4.56
C LEU A 8 6.96 -2.74 -5.31
N GLY A 9 6.92 -2.74 -6.65
CA GLY A 9 7.78 -3.59 -7.48
C GLY A 9 9.22 -3.11 -7.60
N ASN A 10 9.57 -1.94 -7.06
CA ASN A 10 10.93 -1.41 -7.12
C ASN A 10 11.91 -2.33 -6.36
N PRO A 11 12.94 -2.91 -7.01
CA PRO A 11 13.87 -3.84 -6.36
C PRO A 11 14.73 -3.19 -5.27
N LEU A 12 14.90 -1.86 -5.32
CA LEU A 12 15.60 -1.05 -4.34
C LEU A 12 14.70 -0.59 -3.19
N LEU A 13 13.39 -0.86 -3.23
CA LEU A 13 12.48 -0.57 -2.14
C LEU A 13 12.34 -1.81 -1.25
N LYS A 14 12.48 -1.61 0.06
CA LYS A 14 12.10 -2.59 1.07
C LYS A 14 10.97 -2.04 1.91
N THR A 15 10.02 -2.91 2.20
CA THR A 15 8.82 -2.57 2.97
C THR A 15 8.43 -3.75 3.87
N GLN A 16 7.77 -3.46 4.98
CA GLN A 16 7.16 -4.47 5.83
C GLN A 16 5.74 -4.01 6.21
N HIS A 17 4.70 -4.60 5.63
CA HIS A 17 3.33 -4.24 5.99
C HIS A 17 2.93 -5.00 7.27
N PHE A 18 3.36 -4.47 8.42
CA PHE A 18 3.17 -5.15 9.70
C PHE A 18 1.74 -4.94 10.22
N ILE A 19 1.01 -6.04 10.35
CA ILE A 19 -0.37 -6.06 10.85
C ILE A 19 -0.34 -6.23 12.36
N GLY A 20 -0.86 -5.22 13.07
CA GLY A 20 -0.98 -5.21 14.53
C GLY A 20 -2.36 -5.68 15.00
N ALA A 21 -2.89 -4.99 16.02
CA ALA A 21 -4.21 -5.31 16.56
C ALA A 21 -5.29 -5.28 15.47
N SER A 22 -6.17 -6.27 15.51
CA SER A 22 -7.18 -6.51 14.48
C SER A 22 -8.53 -6.74 15.12
N ARG A 23 -9.58 -6.15 14.55
CA ARG A 23 -10.97 -6.48 14.85
C ARG A 23 -11.70 -6.88 13.57
N TRP A 24 -12.73 -7.70 13.74
CA TRP A 24 -13.49 -8.28 12.64
C TRP A 24 -14.97 -7.95 12.79
N HIS A 25 -15.62 -7.71 11.66
CA HIS A 25 -17.06 -7.59 11.58
C HIS A 25 -17.54 -8.48 10.42
N GLN A 26 -18.27 -9.53 10.77
CA GLN A 26 -18.93 -10.38 9.78
C GLN A 26 -20.15 -9.63 9.24
N VAL A 27 -20.16 -9.38 7.93
CA VAL A 27 -21.25 -8.66 7.25
C VAL A 27 -22.29 -9.65 6.74
N SER A 28 -21.86 -10.81 6.26
CA SER A 28 -22.71 -11.92 5.82
C SER A 28 -21.96 -13.26 5.90
N GLU A 29 -22.54 -14.35 5.41
CA GLU A 29 -21.84 -15.65 5.30
C GLU A 29 -20.64 -15.62 4.34
N THR A 30 -20.65 -14.68 3.38
CA THR A 30 -19.65 -14.57 2.32
C THR A 30 -18.85 -13.28 2.37
N GLU A 31 -19.12 -12.38 3.32
CA GLU A 31 -18.42 -11.09 3.43
C GLU A 31 -18.00 -10.78 4.87
N ILE A 32 -16.73 -10.40 5.04
CA ILE A 32 -16.15 -9.98 6.31
C ILE A 32 -15.37 -8.68 6.08
N THR A 33 -15.49 -7.75 7.03
CA THR A 33 -14.65 -6.55 7.11
C THR A 33 -13.67 -6.69 8.27
N GLY A 34 -12.40 -6.51 7.98
CA GLY A 34 -11.32 -6.42 8.97
C GLY A 34 -10.89 -4.97 9.18
N ARG A 35 -10.61 -4.59 10.42
CA ARG A 35 -9.97 -3.31 10.76
C ARG A 35 -8.67 -3.60 11.48
N HIS A 36 -7.57 -3.20 10.87
CA HIS A 36 -6.22 -3.58 11.28
C HIS A 36 -5.40 -2.35 11.61
N GLN A 37 -4.69 -2.35 12.73
CA GLN A 37 -3.55 -1.45 12.90
C GLN A 37 -2.45 -1.88 11.93
N VAL A 38 -1.84 -0.89 11.26
CA VAL A 38 -0.77 -1.17 10.31
C VAL A 38 0.37 -0.19 10.56
N ARG A 39 1.58 -0.75 10.65
CA ARG A 39 2.83 0.01 10.63
C ARG A 39 3.64 -0.45 9.44
N VAL A 40 3.94 0.47 8.51
CA VAL A 40 4.63 0.14 7.26
C VAL A 40 5.91 0.96 7.14
N PRO A 41 7.08 0.42 7.55
CA PRO A 41 8.33 1.06 7.23
C PRO A 41 8.67 0.83 5.76
N HIS A 42 9.10 1.89 5.09
CA HIS A 42 9.71 1.84 3.77
C HIS A 42 11.15 2.32 3.85
N GLN A 43 12.02 1.66 3.09
CA GLN A 43 13.42 2.03 2.93
C GLN A 43 13.82 1.86 1.48
N LYS A 44 14.22 2.95 0.82
CA LYS A 44 14.75 2.94 -0.57
C LYS A 44 16.27 3.03 -0.50
N TYR A 45 16.96 2.20 -1.28
CA TYR A 45 18.41 2.20 -1.37
C TYR A 45 18.89 2.93 -2.61
N THR A 46 20.13 3.40 -2.57
CA THR A 46 20.81 4.06 -3.70
C THR A 46 21.10 3.07 -4.84
N ASP A 47 21.42 1.83 -4.51
CA ASP A 47 21.74 0.77 -5.46
C ASP A 47 21.47 -0.64 -4.88
N GLU A 48 21.72 -1.66 -5.71
CA GLU A 48 21.49 -3.06 -5.38
C GLU A 48 22.39 -3.61 -4.26
N SER A 49 23.51 -2.94 -3.96
CA SER A 49 24.37 -3.34 -2.83
C SER A 49 23.67 -3.14 -1.49
N ARG A 50 22.66 -2.26 -1.44
CA ARG A 50 21.87 -1.92 -0.25
C ARG A 50 22.70 -1.44 0.93
N LYS A 51 23.90 -0.90 0.67
CA LYS A 51 24.80 -0.36 1.70
C LYS A 51 24.37 1.03 2.15
N THR A 52 23.89 1.85 1.22
CA THR A 52 23.50 3.24 1.51
C THR A 52 22.01 3.43 1.29
N VAL A 53 21.32 3.87 2.34
CA VAL A 53 19.90 4.20 2.32
C VAL A 53 19.72 5.58 1.69
N ALA A 54 18.92 5.66 0.62
CA ALA A 54 18.57 6.91 -0.04
C ALA A 54 17.44 7.64 0.68
N VAL A 55 16.41 6.89 1.12
CA VAL A 55 15.24 7.47 1.79
C VAL A 55 14.60 6.48 2.75
N LYS A 56 14.02 7.01 3.83
CA LYS A 56 13.17 6.28 4.78
C LYS A 56 11.83 6.97 4.90
N GLY A 57 10.79 6.17 5.14
CA GLY A 57 9.48 6.70 5.43
C GLY A 57 8.58 5.63 6.01
N HIS A 58 8.07 5.85 7.22
CA HIS A 58 7.25 4.85 7.89
C HIS A 58 5.85 5.39 8.12
N SER A 59 4.81 4.70 7.63
CA SER A 59 3.43 5.10 7.84
C SER A 59 2.81 4.37 9.02
N HIS A 60 2.08 5.11 9.84
CA HIS A 60 1.38 4.60 11.02
C HIS A 60 -0.10 4.93 10.91
N GLY A 61 -0.93 3.94 11.18
CA GLY A 61 -2.37 4.13 11.20
C GLY A 61 -3.06 2.79 11.19
N SER A 62 -4.08 2.71 10.36
CA SER A 62 -4.92 1.53 10.32
C SER A 62 -5.54 1.38 8.95
N ALA A 63 -5.86 0.16 8.53
CA ALA A 63 -6.53 -0.12 7.27
C ALA A 63 -7.86 -0.82 7.51
N THR A 64 -8.89 -0.41 6.79
CA THR A 64 -10.07 -1.25 6.59
C THR A 64 -9.77 -2.19 5.43
N MET A 65 -9.94 -3.50 5.62
CA MET A 65 -9.75 -4.51 4.59
C MET A 65 -11.06 -5.27 4.41
N TRP A 66 -11.44 -5.50 3.17
CA TRP A 66 -12.64 -6.26 2.83
C TRP A 66 -12.23 -7.64 2.33
N TYR A 67 -13.03 -8.64 2.70
CA TYR A 67 -12.83 -10.02 2.30
C TYR A 67 -14.13 -10.59 1.76
N LYS A 68 -14.03 -11.33 0.66
CA LYS A 68 -15.15 -12.08 0.08
C LYS A 68 -14.82 -13.56 0.01
N LYS A 69 -15.80 -14.40 0.32
CA LYS A 69 -15.71 -15.84 0.18
C LYS A 69 -16.10 -16.21 -1.24
N VAL A 70 -15.13 -16.70 -2.01
CA VAL A 70 -15.31 -17.14 -3.39
C VAL A 70 -14.96 -18.62 -3.44
N GLU A 71 -15.91 -19.45 -3.90
CA GLU A 71 -15.75 -20.91 -3.97
C GLU A 71 -15.30 -21.52 -2.63
N GLY A 72 -15.89 -21.03 -1.53
CA GLY A 72 -15.57 -21.49 -0.18
C GLY A 72 -14.30 -20.93 0.45
N VAL A 73 -13.48 -20.16 -0.29
CA VAL A 73 -12.21 -19.61 0.19
C VAL A 73 -12.30 -18.10 0.38
N TRP A 74 -11.81 -17.59 1.53
CA TRP A 74 -11.70 -16.15 1.77
C TRP A 74 -10.62 -15.53 0.89
N LYS A 75 -10.98 -14.47 0.18
CA LYS A 75 -10.10 -13.68 -0.69
C LYS A 75 -10.07 -12.24 -0.22
N PHE A 76 -8.92 -11.60 -0.34
CA PHE A 76 -8.79 -10.17 -0.18
C PHE A 76 -9.54 -9.46 -1.31
N ALA A 77 -10.47 -8.58 -0.95
CA ALA A 77 -11.39 -7.91 -1.88
C ALA A 77 -11.16 -6.39 -1.95
N GLY A 78 -10.15 -5.86 -1.24
CA GLY A 78 -9.78 -4.46 -1.26
C GLY A 78 -9.36 -3.94 0.10
N LEU A 79 -8.77 -2.75 0.13
CA LEU A 79 -8.46 -2.02 1.36
C LEU A 79 -8.70 -0.53 1.20
N CYS A 80 -8.96 0.14 2.31
CA CYS A 80 -8.94 1.59 2.45
C CYS A 80 -8.01 1.96 3.61
N PRO A 81 -6.82 2.52 3.33
CA PRO A 81 -5.92 3.00 4.36
C PRO A 81 -6.46 4.24 5.06
N ASP A 82 -6.25 4.31 6.37
CA ASP A 82 -6.48 5.47 7.22
C ASP A 82 -5.15 5.75 7.96
N ILE A 83 -4.25 6.43 7.24
CA ILE A 83 -2.92 6.76 7.71
C ILE A 83 -3.03 8.01 8.59
N ARG A 84 -2.40 7.96 9.77
CA ARG A 84 -2.53 9.00 10.79
C ARG A 84 -1.31 9.88 10.88
N TRP A 85 -0.13 9.29 10.78
CA TRP A 85 1.13 10.02 10.87
C TRP A 85 2.28 9.22 10.25
N PHE A 86 3.40 9.88 10.07
CA PHE A 86 4.59 9.34 9.43
C PHE A 86 5.84 9.55 10.29
N GLU A 87 6.79 8.62 10.22
CA GLU A 87 8.19 8.85 10.60
C GLU A 87 9.01 9.13 9.33
N TYR A 88 10.04 9.98 9.45
CA TYR A 88 10.98 10.34 8.37
C TYR A 88 10.28 10.98 7.15
N ASP A 89 10.90 10.84 5.98
CA ASP A 89 10.50 11.47 4.72
C ASP A 89 9.56 10.57 3.89
N TYR A 90 8.43 10.17 4.47
CA TYR A 90 7.47 9.28 3.79
C TYR A 90 7.03 9.79 2.42
N ASP A 91 6.79 11.09 2.28
CA ASP A 91 6.38 11.68 1.00
C ASP A 91 7.41 11.50 -0.11
N GLN A 92 8.69 11.37 0.24
CA GLN A 92 9.77 11.16 -0.73
C GLN A 92 9.92 9.69 -1.16
N VAL A 93 9.36 8.74 -0.40
CA VAL A 93 9.41 7.30 -0.77
C VAL A 93 8.72 7.04 -2.11
N PHE A 94 7.60 7.72 -2.35
CA PHE A 94 6.70 7.49 -3.49
C PHE A 94 6.51 8.75 -4.35
N ALA A 95 7.45 9.70 -4.31
CA ALA A 95 7.36 10.92 -5.12
C ALA A 95 7.21 10.62 -6.62
N ASP A 96 8.06 9.72 -7.14
CA ASP A 96 8.01 9.26 -8.55
C ASP A 96 6.69 8.54 -8.88
N THR A 97 6.13 7.82 -7.89
CA THR A 97 4.88 7.07 -8.00
C THR A 97 3.67 8.00 -8.15
N LYS A 98 3.61 9.06 -7.33
CA LYS A 98 2.49 10.02 -7.33
C LYS A 98 2.34 10.68 -8.70
N VAL A 99 3.45 10.99 -9.36
CA VAL A 99 3.46 11.51 -10.73
C VAL A 99 2.94 10.44 -11.70
N HIS A 100 3.48 9.22 -11.62
CA HIS A 100 3.17 8.16 -12.58
C HIS A 100 1.68 7.77 -12.65
N PHE A 101 1.01 7.61 -11.51
CA PHE A 101 -0.41 7.24 -11.51
C PHE A 101 -1.35 8.45 -11.72
N ASN A 102 -0.99 9.65 -11.27
CA ASN A 102 -1.80 10.85 -11.56
C ASN A 102 -1.73 11.28 -13.03
N GLU A 103 -0.62 11.01 -13.74
CA GLU A 103 -0.52 11.25 -15.19
C GLU A 103 -1.32 10.23 -16.00
N ALA A 104 -1.34 8.96 -15.57
CA ALA A 104 -2.11 7.91 -16.25
C ALA A 104 -3.63 8.21 -16.23
N ASP A 105 -4.14 8.73 -15.12
CA ASP A 105 -5.56 9.14 -14.99
C ASP A 105 -5.92 10.29 -15.95
N ARG A 106 -4.99 11.23 -16.18
CA ARG A 106 -5.20 12.35 -17.12
C ARG A 106 -5.19 11.93 -18.59
N VAL A 107 -4.40 10.92 -18.94
CA VAL A 107 -4.35 10.42 -20.33
C VAL A 107 -5.61 9.62 -20.66
N GLN A 108 -6.18 8.88 -19.70
CA GLN A 108 -7.43 8.13 -19.90
C GLN A 108 -8.64 9.06 -20.12
N ASP A 109 -8.72 10.21 -19.44
CA ASP A 109 -9.78 11.22 -19.68
C ASP A 109 -9.71 11.84 -21.08
N THR A 110 -8.52 11.95 -21.68
CA THR A 110 -8.35 12.52 -23.03
C THR A 110 -8.64 11.56 -24.19
N GLN A 111 -8.82 10.27 -23.91
CA GLN A 111 -9.14 9.26 -24.94
C GLN A 111 -10.64 8.93 -25.04
N HIS A 112 -11.47 9.54 -24.19
CA HIS A 112 -12.93 9.35 -24.16
C HIS A 112 -13.73 10.59 -24.60
N HIS A 113 -13.11 11.52 -25.32
CA HIS A 113 -13.76 12.69 -25.93
C HIS A 113 -13.69 12.68 -27.45
#